data_AF-A0A6N9C870-F1
#
_entry.id   AF-A0A6N9C870-F1
#
_cell.length_a   1.000
_cell.length_b   1.000
_cell.length_c   1.000
_cell.angle_alpha   90.00
_cell.angle_beta   90.00
_cell.angle_gamma   90.00
#
_symmetry.space_group_name_H-M   'P 1'
#
loop_
_entity.id
_entity.type
_entity.pdbx_description
1 polymer ?
#
loop_
_entity_poly.entity_id
_entity_poly.type
_entity_poly.pdbx_seq_one_letter_code
_entity_poly.pdbx_strand_id
1 'polypeptide(L)'
;MYFLLVAVGVLAVVAVTVNGVAATGSGANWTASPTLREGDGQILDVRWTYRDGRSGSQVAGPYTVRVPDTTPPRITEGTVADGAVNVDPAPINAVGAFRFDFDEPVTGTIALTDEAGVDLNWAGTVDDRTAALTPVAGQELANNTTYKIEIDVQDGGGNRFRATMTFTTKPK
;
A
#
# COMPACT_ATOMS: atom_id res chain seq x y z
N MET A 1 -15.25 1.90 10.75
CA MET A 1 -16.60 2.19 10.20
C MET A 1 -17.59 2.10 11.36
N TYR A 2 -18.32 3.17 11.68
CA TYR A 2 -19.29 3.23 12.78
C TYR A 2 -20.71 3.15 12.22
N PHE A 3 -21.60 2.36 12.86
CA PHE A 3 -23.02 2.28 12.52
C PHE A 3 -23.85 2.85 13.68
N LEU A 4 -24.83 3.68 13.37
CA LEU A 4 -25.80 4.24 14.33
C LEU A 4 -27.18 3.63 14.07
N LEU A 5 -27.77 3.00 15.09
CA LEU A 5 -29.16 2.51 15.07
C LEU A 5 -30.00 3.36 16.02
N VAL A 6 -31.08 3.99 15.52
CA VAL A 6 -32.02 4.77 16.34
C VAL A 6 -33.30 3.94 16.57
N ALA A 7 -33.55 3.55 17.82
CA ALA A 7 -34.79 2.89 18.23
C ALA A 7 -35.64 3.85 19.11
N VAL A 8 -36.89 4.08 18.70
CA VAL A 8 -37.88 4.84 19.48
C VAL A 8 -38.46 3.93 20.56
N GLY A 9 -38.10 4.22 21.82
CA GLY A 9 -38.43 3.43 23.01
C GLY A 9 -37.16 3.00 23.74
N VAL A 10 -36.74 3.76 24.76
CA VAL A 10 -35.45 3.60 25.46
C VAL A 10 -35.46 2.41 26.43
N LEU A 11 -35.71 1.21 25.92
CA LEU A 11 -35.37 0.02 26.68
C LEU A 11 -33.86 -0.10 26.64
N ALA A 12 -33.24 0.10 27.80
CA ALA A 12 -31.80 -0.03 27.92
C ALA A 12 -31.39 -1.47 27.57
N VAL A 13 -30.55 -1.61 26.54
CA VAL A 13 -29.85 -2.86 26.23
C VAL A 13 -28.86 -3.14 27.35
N VAL A 14 -28.86 -4.38 27.87
CA VAL A 14 -28.02 -4.82 29.00
C VAL A 14 -27.02 -5.91 28.63
N ALA A 15 -27.19 -6.56 27.47
CA ALA A 15 -26.24 -7.51 26.93
C ALA A 15 -26.32 -7.54 25.40
N VAL A 16 -25.18 -7.70 24.74
CA VAL A 16 -25.07 -7.90 23.29
C VAL A 16 -24.08 -9.02 23.01
N THR A 17 -24.38 -9.86 22.02
CA THR A 17 -23.44 -10.83 21.45
C THR A 17 -23.35 -10.65 19.95
N VAL A 18 -22.15 -10.81 19.38
CA VAL A 18 -21.92 -10.83 17.93
C VAL A 18 -21.28 -12.17 17.59
N ASN A 19 -21.94 -12.98 16.76
CA ASN A 19 -21.52 -14.36 16.46
C ASN A 19 -21.27 -15.20 17.73
N GLY A 20 -22.09 -14.98 18.76
CA GLY A 20 -21.95 -15.64 20.07
C GLY A 20 -20.85 -15.07 20.98
N VAL A 21 -20.03 -14.12 20.51
CA VAL A 21 -19.03 -13.44 21.34
C VAL A 21 -19.68 -12.29 22.09
N ALA A 22 -19.53 -12.27 23.42
CA ALA A 22 -20.04 -11.20 24.27
C ALA A 22 -19.39 -9.86 23.90
N ALA A 23 -20.20 -8.83 23.71
CA ALA A 23 -19.75 -7.47 23.50
C ALA A 23 -19.63 -6.73 24.84
N THR A 24 -18.81 -5.69 24.85
CA THR A 24 -18.69 -4.74 25.97
C THR A 24 -19.19 -3.37 25.54
N GLY A 25 -19.88 -2.66 26.42
CA GLY A 25 -20.47 -1.37 26.07
C GLY A 25 -21.66 -1.01 26.93
N SER A 26 -22.40 0.01 26.52
CA SER A 26 -23.61 0.45 27.20
C SER A 26 -24.52 1.27 26.28
N GLY A 27 -25.81 1.33 26.62
CA GLY A 27 -26.80 2.03 25.81
C GLY A 27 -26.85 1.43 24.39
N ALA A 28 -26.71 2.29 23.38
CA ALA A 28 -26.71 1.89 21.97
C ALA A 28 -25.32 1.48 21.44
N ASN A 29 -24.24 1.64 22.22
CA ASN A 29 -22.88 1.45 21.74
C ASN A 29 -22.24 0.23 22.40
N TRP A 30 -21.91 -0.78 21.59
CA TRP A 30 -21.31 -2.03 22.01
C TRP A 30 -20.18 -2.43 21.06
N THR A 31 -19.11 -3.00 21.61
CA THR A 31 -17.92 -3.43 20.89
C THR A 31 -17.68 -4.90 21.14
N ALA A 32 -17.49 -5.67 20.06
CA ALA A 32 -17.14 -7.09 20.11
C ALA A 32 -15.98 -7.37 19.15
N SER A 33 -15.23 -8.42 19.44
CA SER A 33 -14.14 -8.91 18.58
C SER A 33 -14.38 -10.38 18.21
N PRO A 34 -15.42 -10.68 17.41
CA PRO A 34 -15.64 -12.03 16.94
C PRO A 34 -14.48 -12.47 16.03
N THR A 35 -14.11 -13.74 16.08
CA THR A 35 -13.20 -14.31 15.08
C THR A 35 -13.93 -14.37 13.75
N LEU A 36 -13.38 -13.68 12.75
CA LEU A 36 -13.87 -13.73 11.37
C LEU A 36 -13.02 -14.73 10.57
N ARG A 37 -13.65 -15.40 9.61
CA ARG A 37 -12.95 -16.27 8.67
C ARG A 37 -12.69 -15.50 7.40
N GLU A 38 -11.50 -15.66 6.84
CA GLU A 38 -11.20 -15.18 5.50
C GLU A 38 -12.15 -15.82 4.47
N GLY A 39 -12.54 -15.03 3.48
CA GLY A 39 -13.43 -15.43 2.40
C GLY A 39 -14.67 -14.55 2.27
N ASP A 40 -15.49 -14.89 1.30
CA ASP A 40 -16.75 -14.22 1.01
C ASP A 40 -17.89 -14.80 1.85
N GLY A 41 -18.96 -14.02 2.03
CA GLY A 41 -20.19 -14.52 2.65
C GLY A 41 -20.18 -14.50 4.17
N GLN A 42 -19.22 -13.82 4.80
CA GLN A 42 -19.16 -13.73 6.27
C GLN A 42 -20.34 -12.92 6.79
N ILE A 43 -21.05 -13.49 7.77
CA ILE A 43 -22.22 -12.87 8.38
C ILE A 43 -21.90 -12.52 9.85
N LEU A 44 -22.46 -11.42 10.32
CA LEU A 44 -22.51 -11.04 11.73
C LEU A 44 -23.94 -11.24 12.26
N ASP A 45 -24.13 -12.25 13.10
CA ASP A 45 -25.36 -12.45 13.88
C ASP A 45 -25.25 -11.65 15.19
N VAL A 46 -25.93 -10.52 15.23
CA VAL A 46 -25.98 -9.62 16.38
C VAL A 46 -27.25 -9.92 17.17
N ARG A 47 -27.10 -10.21 18.45
CA ARG A 47 -28.23 -10.44 19.37
C ARG A 47 -28.09 -9.55 20.58
N TRP A 48 -29.20 -9.08 21.11
CA TRP A 48 -29.20 -8.23 22.29
C TRP A 48 -30.37 -8.52 23.22
N THR A 49 -30.19 -8.18 24.49
CA THR A 49 -31.19 -8.34 25.54
C THR A 49 -31.45 -6.98 26.18
N TYR A 50 -32.72 -6.65 26.31
CA TYR A 50 -33.20 -5.46 27.02
C TYR A 50 -33.31 -5.75 28.52
N ARG A 51 -33.27 -4.70 29.34
CA ARG A 51 -33.39 -4.81 30.80
C ARG A 51 -34.65 -5.54 31.27
N ASP A 52 -35.74 -5.47 30.51
CA ASP A 52 -37.02 -6.13 30.82
C ASP A 52 -37.07 -7.60 30.39
N GLY A 53 -35.95 -8.18 29.93
CA GLY A 53 -35.83 -9.58 29.54
C GLY A 53 -36.21 -9.86 28.09
N ARG A 54 -36.74 -8.89 27.34
CA ARG A 54 -36.96 -9.05 25.89
C ARG A 54 -35.63 -9.14 25.15
N SER A 55 -35.64 -9.78 23.99
CA SER A 55 -34.47 -9.88 23.11
C SER A 55 -34.77 -9.33 21.71
N GLY A 56 -33.72 -8.89 21.03
CA GLY A 56 -33.73 -8.59 19.60
C GLY A 56 -32.53 -9.21 18.91
N SER A 57 -32.60 -9.27 17.58
CA SER A 57 -31.52 -9.79 16.75
C SER A 57 -31.49 -9.10 15.39
N GLN A 58 -30.31 -9.01 14.80
CA GLN A 58 -30.09 -8.55 13.44
C GLN A 58 -28.93 -9.30 12.82
N VAL A 59 -29.08 -9.62 11.55
CA VAL A 59 -28.03 -10.22 10.72
C VAL A 59 -27.44 -9.11 9.84
N ALA A 60 -26.12 -8.95 9.84
CA ALA A 60 -25.41 -8.02 8.96
C ALA A 60 -24.43 -8.76 8.04
N GLY A 61 -24.26 -8.25 6.81
CA GLY A 61 -23.48 -8.87 5.75
C GLY A 61 -24.31 -9.19 4.50
N PRO A 62 -23.78 -9.99 3.56
CA PRO A 62 -22.48 -10.66 3.64
C PRO A 62 -21.30 -9.70 3.54
N TYR A 63 -20.24 -10.01 4.27
CA TYR A 63 -18.95 -9.33 4.17
C TYR A 63 -17.94 -10.25 3.49
N THR A 64 -17.03 -9.65 2.73
CA THR A 64 -15.78 -10.28 2.32
C THR A 64 -14.73 -9.91 3.35
N VAL A 65 -14.12 -10.92 3.97
CA VAL A 65 -13.01 -10.76 4.90
C VAL A 65 -11.75 -11.20 4.17
N ARG A 66 -10.76 -10.33 4.09
CA ARG A 66 -9.44 -10.66 3.54
C ARG A 66 -8.41 -10.53 4.64
N VAL A 67 -7.38 -11.37 4.62
CA VAL A 67 -6.19 -11.11 5.42
C VAL A 67 -5.59 -9.78 4.93
N PRO A 68 -5.24 -8.84 5.83
CA PRO A 68 -4.55 -7.62 5.42
C PRO A 68 -3.27 -7.98 4.68
N ASP A 69 -3.08 -7.39 3.51
CA ASP A 69 -1.77 -7.43 2.88
C ASP A 69 -0.78 -6.63 3.74
N THR A 70 0.40 -7.20 3.96
CA THR A 70 1.45 -6.64 4.81
C THR A 70 2.83 -6.71 4.16
N THR A 71 2.90 -7.14 2.90
CA THR A 71 4.17 -7.34 2.20
C THR A 71 4.45 -6.15 1.29
N PRO A 72 5.57 -5.43 1.44
CA PRO A 72 5.96 -4.39 0.49
C PRO A 72 6.32 -4.96 -0.90
N PRO A 73 6.14 -4.15 -1.95
CA PRO A 73 6.55 -4.52 -3.30
C PRO A 73 8.07 -4.66 -3.41
N ARG A 74 8.52 -5.41 -4.43
CA ARG A 74 9.94 -5.71 -4.67
C ARG A 74 10.31 -5.46 -6.12
N ILE A 75 11.49 -4.90 -6.34
CA ILE A 75 12.09 -4.79 -7.67
C ILE A 75 12.46 -6.19 -8.17
N THR A 76 11.96 -6.57 -9.35
CA THR A 76 12.23 -7.85 -10.02
C THR A 76 13.23 -7.69 -11.16
N GLU A 77 13.23 -6.54 -11.82
CA GLU A 77 14.16 -6.17 -12.89
C GLU A 77 14.50 -4.67 -12.79
N GLY A 78 15.70 -4.30 -13.20
CA GLY A 78 16.13 -2.90 -13.21
C GLY A 78 17.25 -2.66 -14.22
N THR A 79 17.24 -1.49 -14.86
CA THR A 79 18.29 -1.08 -15.82
C THR A 79 19.68 -1.07 -15.19
N VAL A 80 19.77 -0.78 -13.89
CA VAL A 80 21.01 -0.85 -13.09
C VAL A 80 20.74 -1.51 -11.74
N ALA A 81 21.75 -2.19 -11.21
CA ALA A 81 21.74 -2.68 -9.83
C ALA A 81 22.33 -1.62 -8.88
N ASP A 82 21.95 -1.68 -7.59
CA ASP A 82 22.58 -0.84 -6.58
C ASP A 82 24.07 -1.19 -6.43
N GLY A 83 24.91 -0.17 -6.41
CA GLY A 83 26.37 -0.27 -6.39
C GLY A 83 26.99 -0.67 -7.74
N ALA A 84 26.23 -0.69 -8.84
CA ALA A 84 26.77 -1.03 -10.15
C ALA A 84 27.86 -0.03 -10.59
N VAL A 85 28.97 -0.54 -11.12
CA VAL A 85 30.08 0.26 -11.64
C VAL A 85 30.30 -0.01 -13.11
N ASN A 86 30.97 0.93 -13.80
CA ASN A 86 31.24 0.86 -15.24
C ASN A 86 29.97 0.70 -16.10
N VAL A 87 28.87 1.30 -15.66
CA VAL A 87 27.61 1.32 -16.41
C VAL A 87 27.79 2.16 -17.67
N ASP A 88 27.36 1.66 -18.84
CA ASP A 88 27.40 2.46 -20.06
C ASP A 88 26.26 3.50 -20.07
N PRO A 89 26.56 4.82 -20.04
CA PRO A 89 25.50 5.83 -20.06
C PRO A 89 24.81 5.94 -21.42
N ALA A 90 25.46 5.54 -22.52
CA ALA A 90 24.92 5.71 -23.86
C ALA A 90 23.55 5.04 -24.08
N PRO A 91 23.34 3.75 -23.74
CA PRO A 91 22.01 3.13 -23.85
C PRO A 91 20.99 3.73 -22.88
N ILE A 92 21.42 4.21 -21.71
CA ILE A 92 20.54 4.78 -20.69
C ILE A 92 20.00 6.16 -21.10
N ASN A 93 20.81 6.94 -21.79
CA ASN A 93 20.42 8.26 -22.31
C ASN A 93 19.41 8.16 -23.49
N ALA A 94 19.04 6.95 -23.93
CA ALA A 94 17.95 6.77 -24.89
C ALA A 94 16.58 6.83 -24.19
N VAL A 95 15.61 7.47 -24.84
CA VAL A 95 14.23 7.56 -24.34
C VAL A 95 13.64 6.16 -24.11
N GLY A 96 13.11 5.93 -22.91
CA GLY A 96 12.46 4.67 -22.52
C GLY A 96 13.41 3.54 -22.10
N ALA A 97 14.72 3.79 -21.99
CA ALA A 97 15.69 2.76 -21.62
C ALA A 97 15.85 2.53 -20.11
N PHE A 98 15.53 3.53 -19.29
CA PHE A 98 15.73 3.45 -17.83
C PHE A 98 14.43 3.06 -17.12
N ARG A 99 14.40 1.86 -16.56
CA ARG A 99 13.21 1.27 -15.95
C ARG A 99 13.54 0.31 -14.80
N PHE A 100 12.56 0.14 -13.93
CA PHE A 100 12.51 -0.85 -12.86
C PHE A 100 11.13 -1.48 -12.87
N ASP A 101 11.08 -2.80 -12.81
CA ASP A 101 9.85 -3.56 -12.74
C ASP A 101 9.65 -4.10 -11.32
N PHE A 102 8.40 -4.13 -10.88
CA PHE A 102 7.98 -4.64 -9.57
C PHE A 102 7.22 -5.96 -9.72
N ASP A 103 7.22 -6.78 -8.68
CA ASP A 103 6.44 -8.03 -8.61
C ASP A 103 4.92 -7.78 -8.55
N GLU A 104 4.49 -6.58 -8.19
CA GLU A 104 3.11 -6.19 -8.07
C GLU A 104 2.84 -4.73 -8.52
N PRO A 105 1.58 -4.36 -8.79
CA PRO A 105 1.23 -2.99 -9.16
C PRO A 105 1.57 -2.00 -8.05
N VAL A 106 2.19 -0.89 -8.42
CA VAL A 106 2.62 0.15 -7.50
C VAL A 106 2.19 1.54 -7.95
N THR A 107 2.15 2.46 -6.99
CA THR A 107 2.00 3.90 -7.22
C THR A 107 3.07 4.65 -6.44
N GLY A 108 3.54 5.79 -6.95
CA GLY A 108 4.55 6.58 -6.26
C GLY A 108 5.42 7.37 -7.21
N THR A 109 6.69 7.51 -6.84
CA THR A 109 7.66 8.36 -7.54
C THR A 109 8.99 7.66 -7.72
N ILE A 110 9.66 8.04 -8.81
CA ILE A 110 11.06 7.74 -9.08
C ILE A 110 11.76 9.03 -9.49
N ALA A 111 12.99 9.24 -9.00
CA ALA A 111 13.82 10.38 -9.35
C ALA A 111 15.28 9.94 -9.54
N LEU A 112 16.03 10.75 -10.30
CA LEU A 112 17.45 10.57 -10.55
C LEU A 112 18.18 11.83 -10.09
N THR A 113 19.14 11.64 -9.19
CA THR A 113 19.99 12.71 -8.66
C THR A 113 21.46 12.41 -8.92
N ASP A 114 22.30 13.44 -8.87
CA ASP A 114 23.75 13.26 -8.84
C ASP A 114 24.21 12.76 -7.46
N GLU A 115 25.51 12.50 -7.30
CA GLU A 115 26.07 12.07 -6.03
C GLU A 115 25.80 13.06 -4.87
N ALA A 116 25.69 14.36 -5.16
CA ALA A 116 25.39 15.40 -4.19
C ALA A 116 23.88 15.52 -3.86
N GLY A 117 23.01 14.80 -4.58
CA GLY A 117 21.56 14.83 -4.41
C GLY A 117 20.87 15.92 -5.23
N VAL A 118 21.54 16.53 -6.20
CA VAL A 118 20.92 17.48 -7.12
C VAL A 118 20.10 16.71 -8.15
N ASP A 119 18.83 17.07 -8.29
CA ASP A 119 17.92 16.49 -9.27
C ASP A 119 18.34 16.81 -10.71
N LEU A 120 18.46 15.76 -11.53
CA LEU A 120 18.74 15.88 -12.97
C LEU A 120 17.48 16.26 -13.77
N ASN A 121 16.32 16.34 -13.12
CA ASN A 121 15.02 16.66 -13.69
C ASN A 121 14.56 15.67 -14.77
N TRP A 122 15.06 14.42 -14.74
CA TRP A 122 14.53 13.36 -15.61
C TRP A 122 13.06 13.11 -15.27
N ALA A 123 12.23 12.95 -16.29
CA ALA A 123 10.80 12.72 -16.09
C ALA A 123 10.55 11.31 -15.56
N GLY A 124 10.18 11.22 -14.28
CA GLY A 124 9.80 9.98 -13.61
C GLY A 124 8.34 9.62 -13.85
N THR A 125 8.07 8.36 -14.20
CA THR A 125 6.73 7.80 -14.35
C THR A 125 6.63 6.49 -13.60
N VAL A 126 5.53 6.28 -12.88
CA VAL A 126 5.18 4.97 -12.29
C VAL A 126 3.83 4.57 -12.87
N ASP A 127 3.79 3.45 -13.59
CA ASP A 127 2.59 2.91 -14.23
C ASP A 127 2.52 1.39 -14.05
N ASP A 128 1.41 0.92 -13.49
CA ASP A 128 1.21 -0.47 -13.03
C ASP A 128 2.44 -1.02 -12.29
N ARG A 129 3.22 -1.90 -12.92
CA ARG A 129 4.40 -2.55 -12.33
C ARG A 129 5.73 -1.89 -12.69
N THR A 130 5.73 -0.75 -13.39
CA THR A 130 6.95 -0.18 -13.96
C THR A 130 7.18 1.23 -13.43
N ALA A 131 8.36 1.47 -12.85
CA ALA A 131 8.90 2.81 -12.67
C ALA A 131 9.93 3.10 -13.75
N ALA A 132 9.81 4.21 -14.45
CA ALA A 132 10.70 4.59 -15.54
C ALA A 132 11.16 6.04 -15.42
N LEU A 133 12.34 6.33 -15.96
CA LEU A 133 12.87 7.68 -16.08
C LEU A 133 13.13 8.01 -17.55
N THR A 134 12.66 9.17 -17.98
CA THR A 134 12.89 9.69 -19.32
C THR A 134 13.96 10.79 -19.28
N PRO A 135 15.05 10.65 -20.06
CA PRO A 135 16.10 11.66 -20.13
C PRO A 135 15.57 13.02 -20.56
N VAL A 136 16.14 14.08 -19.98
CA VAL A 136 15.94 15.47 -20.43
C VAL A 136 17.16 15.92 -21.23
N ALA A 137 16.91 16.51 -22.40
CA ALA A 137 17.97 17.01 -23.28
C ALA A 137 18.85 18.04 -22.55
N GLY A 138 20.16 17.84 -22.60
CA GLY A 138 21.16 18.64 -21.89
C GLY A 138 21.40 18.24 -20.43
N GLN A 139 20.73 17.19 -19.94
CA GLN A 139 20.91 16.59 -18.61
C GLN A 139 21.27 15.10 -18.74
N GLU A 140 21.95 14.72 -19.82
CA GLU A 140 22.36 13.34 -20.05
C GLU A 140 23.36 12.86 -19.00
N LEU A 141 23.35 11.56 -18.73
CA LEU A 141 24.37 10.94 -17.89
C LEU A 141 25.75 11.10 -18.53
N ALA A 142 26.69 11.64 -17.75
CA ALA A 142 28.08 11.77 -18.10
C ALA A 142 28.86 10.48 -17.79
N ASN A 143 29.95 10.23 -18.50
CA ASN A 143 30.92 9.19 -18.17
C ASN A 143 31.62 9.48 -16.83
N ASN A 144 32.11 8.43 -16.18
CA ASN A 144 32.89 8.50 -14.94
C ASN A 144 32.20 9.34 -13.83
N THR A 145 30.89 9.21 -13.70
CA THR A 145 30.06 9.97 -12.74
C THR A 145 29.18 9.02 -11.94
N THR A 146 29.04 9.29 -10.64
CA THR A 146 28.15 8.54 -9.74
C THR A 146 26.81 9.24 -9.65
N TYR A 147 25.74 8.45 -9.75
CA TYR A 147 24.35 8.89 -9.67
C TYR A 147 23.58 8.11 -8.60
N LYS A 148 22.46 8.68 -8.19
CA LYS A 148 21.52 8.13 -7.23
C LYS A 148 20.13 8.04 -7.82
N ILE A 149 19.46 6.93 -7.56
CA ILE A 149 18.07 6.69 -7.95
C ILE A 149 17.26 6.63 -6.67
N GLU A 150 16.24 7.47 -6.57
CA GLU A 150 15.35 7.51 -5.43
C GLU A 150 14.01 6.93 -5.85
N ILE A 151 13.65 5.79 -5.26
CA ILE A 151 12.39 5.09 -5.53
C ILE A 151 11.55 5.14 -4.25
N ASP A 152 10.33 5.61 -4.37
CA ASP A 152 9.38 5.66 -3.27
C ASP A 152 7.99 5.29 -3.80
N VAL A 153 7.60 4.04 -3.56
CA VAL A 153 6.36 3.46 -4.10
C VAL A 153 5.60 2.68 -3.04
N GLN A 154 4.32 2.43 -3.30
CA GLN A 154 3.44 1.61 -2.47
C GLN A 154 2.49 0.78 -3.33
N ASP A 155 2.09 -0.38 -2.82
CA ASP A 155 1.11 -1.26 -3.44
C ASP A 155 -0.35 -0.83 -3.14
N GLY A 156 -1.31 -1.65 -3.58
CA GLY A 156 -2.74 -1.44 -3.29
C GLY A 156 -3.15 -1.73 -1.83
N GLY A 157 -2.34 -2.48 -1.08
CA GLY A 157 -2.50 -2.74 0.35
C GLY A 157 -1.98 -1.60 1.25
N GLY A 158 -1.24 -0.65 0.67
CA GLY A 158 -0.57 0.44 1.37
C GLY A 158 0.80 0.06 1.92
N ASN A 159 1.38 -1.07 1.52
CA ASN A 159 2.73 -1.46 1.90
C ASN A 159 3.74 -0.68 1.05
N ARG A 160 4.71 -0.05 1.73
CA ARG A 160 5.62 0.91 1.10
C ARG A 160 7.00 0.30 0.87
N PHE A 161 7.53 0.51 -0.33
CA PHE A 161 8.94 0.30 -0.67
C PHE A 161 9.62 1.65 -0.89
N ARG A 162 10.71 1.89 -0.16
CA ARG A 162 11.56 3.08 -0.35
C ARG A 162 13.01 2.65 -0.43
N ALA A 163 13.70 3.07 -1.48
CA ALA A 163 15.11 2.76 -1.69
C ALA A 163 15.85 3.93 -2.32
N THR A 164 17.13 4.03 -1.99
CA THR A 164 18.11 4.86 -2.72
C THR A 164 19.15 3.91 -3.28
N MET A 165 19.26 3.85 -4.60
CA MET A 165 20.25 3.03 -5.30
C MET A 165 21.35 3.92 -5.86
N THR A 166 22.57 3.41 -5.95
CA THR A 166 23.72 4.12 -6.50
C THR A 166 24.28 3.38 -7.71
N PHE A 167 24.80 4.11 -8.70
CA PHE A 167 25.58 3.51 -9.78
C PHE A 167 26.61 4.49 -10.34
N THR A 168 27.70 3.97 -10.90
CA THR A 168 28.77 4.76 -11.50
C THR A 168 28.96 4.40 -12.97
N THR A 169 28.96 5.41 -13.83
CA THR A 169 29.13 5.24 -15.28
C THR A 169 30.59 4.96 -15.65
N LYS A 170 30.80 4.24 -16.75
CA LYS A 170 32.14 3.89 -17.26
C LYS A 170 32.94 5.15 -17.67
N PRO A 171 34.28 5.09 -17.63
CA PRO A 171 35.14 6.07 -18.30
C PRO A 171 34.82 6.20 -19.79
N LYS A 172 35.25 7.33 -20.39
CA LYS A 172 35.03 7.62 -21.81
C LYS A 172 35.85 6.71 -22.73
#